data_AF-A0A3N5PVB5-F1
#
_entry.id   AF-A0A3N5PVB5-F1
#
_cell.length_a   1.000
_cell.length_b   1.000
_cell.length_c   1.000
_cell.angle_alpha   90.00
_cell.angle_beta   90.00
_cell.angle_gamma   90.00
#
_symmetry.space_group_name_H-M   'P 1'
#
loop_
_entity.id
_entity.type
_entity.pdbx_description
1 polymer ?
#
loop_
_entity_poly.entity_id
_entity_poly.type
_entity_poly.pdbx_seq_one_letter_code
_entity_poly.pdbx_strand_id
1 'polypeptide(L)'
;MSHIHIRYLCPFPENLGELLAGFDRILVPEMNMGQLATLLRDKLGVETIQFNKVTGQPFLIGELVQKIRSLLGAKPAVRAVRGERA
;
A
#
# COMPACT_ATOMS: atom_id res chain seq x y z
N MET A 1 -1.80 12.67 2.74
CA MET A 1 -1.84 11.30 2.17
C MET A 1 -2.66 11.36 0.89
N SER A 2 -2.15 10.80 -0.20
CA SER A 2 -2.81 10.75 -1.50
C SER A 2 -2.98 9.28 -1.91
N HIS A 3 -3.99 8.97 -2.73
CA HIS A 3 -4.21 7.63 -3.26
C HIS A 3 -4.56 7.70 -4.75
N ILE A 4 -4.20 6.65 -5.48
CA ILE A 4 -4.44 6.53 -6.93
C ILE A 4 -4.98 5.12 -7.19
N HIS A 5 -6.01 5.02 -8.03
CA HIS A 5 -6.51 3.75 -8.53
C HIS A 5 -6.12 3.58 -10.00
N ILE A 6 -5.24 2.64 -10.29
CA ILE A 6 -4.85 2.31 -11.67
C ILE A 6 -5.98 1.48 -12.30
N ARG A 7 -6.60 2.02 -13.36
CA ARG A 7 -7.72 1.38 -14.07
C ARG A 7 -7.27 0.57 -15.29
N TYR A 8 -6.14 0.95 -15.89
CA TYR A 8 -5.57 0.31 -17.07
C TYR A 8 -4.07 0.07 -16.82
N LEU A 9 -3.62 -1.15 -17.08
CA LEU A 9 -2.23 -1.57 -16.89
C LEU A 9 -1.40 -1.47 -18.18
N CYS A 10 -2.03 -1.66 -19.33
CA CYS A 10 -1.34 -1.70 -20.62
C CYS A 10 -2.14 -0.94 -21.69
N PRO A 11 -1.64 0.22 -22.16
CA PRO A 11 -0.47 0.94 -21.65
C PRO A 11 -0.73 1.55 -20.26
N PHE A 12 0.32 1.83 -19.50
CA PHE A 12 0.21 2.67 -18.31
C PHE A 12 -0.11 4.11 -18.70
N PRO A 13 -0.76 4.90 -17.82
CA PRO A 13 -0.88 6.34 -18.01
C PRO A 13 0.51 7.00 -18.14
N GLU A 14 0.69 7.85 -19.16
CA GLU A 14 2.00 8.43 -19.50
C GLU A 14 2.60 9.24 -18.34
N ASN A 15 1.76 9.92 -17.56
CA ASN A 15 2.19 10.74 -16.42
C ASN A 15 2.35 9.97 -15.11
N LEU A 16 2.13 8.64 -15.09
CA LEU A 16 2.16 7.86 -13.85
C LEU A 16 3.55 7.84 -13.22
N GLY A 17 4.61 7.71 -14.02
CA GLY A 17 5.98 7.65 -13.51
C GLY A 17 6.41 8.95 -12.83
N GLU A 18 6.19 10.09 -13.50
CA GLU A 18 6.50 11.42 -12.96
C GLU A 18 5.68 11.71 -11.68
N LEU A 19 4.40 11.37 -11.69
CA LEU A 19 3.54 11.53 -10.53
C LEU A 19 4.03 10.73 -9.32
N LEU A 20 4.44 9.47 -9.54
CA LEU A 20 4.95 8.61 -8.48
C LEU A 20 6.31 9.08 -7.95
N ALA A 21 7.17 9.64 -8.80
CA ALA A 21 8.47 10.19 -8.38
C ALA A 21 8.36 11.35 -7.37
N GLY A 22 7.22 12.03 -7.31
CA GLY A 22 6.94 13.08 -6.32
C GLY A 22 6.63 12.58 -4.90
N PHE A 23 6.60 11.26 -4.65
CA PHE A 23 6.28 10.68 -3.35
C PHE A 23 7.47 9.95 -2.74
N ASP A 24 7.80 10.26 -1.48
CA ASP A 24 8.90 9.61 -0.75
C ASP A 24 8.67 8.11 -0.49
N ARG A 25 7.40 7.71 -0.34
CA ARG A 25 7.01 6.34 0.01
C ARG A 25 5.77 5.93 -0.76
N ILE A 26 5.89 4.85 -1.52
CA ILE A 26 4.80 4.34 -2.37
C ILE A 26 4.41 2.96 -1.86
N LEU A 27 3.24 2.88 -1.23
CA LEU A 27 2.65 1.63 -0.76
C LEU A 27 1.73 1.06 -1.85
N VAL A 28 1.97 -0.18 -2.25
CA VAL A 28 1.13 -0.89 -3.22
C VAL A 28 0.37 -2.01 -2.49
N PRO A 29 -0.91 -1.81 -2.15
CA PRO A 29 -1.76 -2.88 -1.66
C PRO A 29 -2.29 -3.72 -2.82
N GLU A 30 -2.01 -5.02 -2.83
CA GLU A 30 -2.52 -5.91 -3.87
C GLU A 30 -2.91 -7.30 -3.34
N MET A 31 -3.99 -7.86 -3.90
CA MET A 31 -4.48 -9.19 -3.54
C MET A 31 -3.84 -10.29 -4.39
N ASN A 32 -2.55 -10.18 -4.64
CA ASN A 32 -1.76 -11.11 -5.43
C ASN A 32 -0.31 -11.16 -4.89
N MET A 33 0.60 -11.84 -5.59
CA MET A 33 1.99 -12.04 -5.17
C MET A 33 2.98 -10.94 -5.62
N GLY A 34 2.54 -9.70 -5.79
CA GLY A 34 3.46 -8.60 -6.10
C GLY A 34 3.45 -8.11 -7.54
N GLN A 35 2.46 -8.49 -8.35
CA GLN A 35 2.51 -8.31 -9.80
C GLN A 35 2.53 -6.83 -10.21
N LEU A 36 1.70 -6.00 -9.58
CA LEU A 36 1.66 -4.57 -9.88
C LEU A 36 2.95 -3.89 -9.43
N ALA A 37 3.45 -4.21 -8.24
CA ALA A 37 4.71 -3.67 -7.75
C ALA A 37 5.89 -4.01 -8.68
N THR A 38 5.96 -5.24 -9.19
CA THR A 38 6.98 -5.64 -10.17
C THR A 38 6.83 -4.85 -11.46
N LEU A 39 5.61 -4.71 -12.01
CA LEU A 39 5.39 -3.91 -13.22
C LEU A 39 5.79 -2.44 -13.06
N LEU A 40 5.49 -1.82 -11.90
CA LEU A 40 5.87 -0.43 -11.62
C LEU A 40 7.40 -0.27 -11.54
N ARG A 41 8.11 -1.22 -10.93
CA ARG A 41 9.58 -1.22 -10.91
C ARG A 41 10.16 -1.42 -12.31
N ASP A 42 9.68 -2.42 -13.04
CA ASP A 42 10.23 -2.82 -14.34
C ASP A 42 9.95 -1.78 -15.44
N LYS A 43 8.76 -1.16 -15.43
CA LYS A 43 8.33 -0.21 -16.48
C LYS A 43 8.62 1.24 -16.14
N LEU A 44 8.55 1.62 -14.86
CA LEU A 44 8.66 3.02 -14.44
C LEU A 44 9.90 3.30 -13.57
N GLY A 45 10.65 2.27 -13.16
CA GLY A 45 11.84 2.44 -12.29
C GLY A 45 11.51 2.93 -10.88
N VAL A 46 10.25 2.81 -10.45
CA VAL A 46 9.77 3.35 -9.19
C VAL A 46 9.94 2.33 -8.06
N GLU A 47 10.56 2.73 -6.95
CA GLU A 47 10.64 1.87 -5.76
C GLU A 47 9.30 1.80 -5.03
N THR A 48 8.81 0.58 -4.80
CA THR A 48 7.49 0.34 -4.20
C THR A 48 7.56 -0.58 -3.00
N ILE A 49 6.89 -0.18 -1.92
CA ILE A 49 6.66 -0.97 -0.72
C ILE A 49 5.44 -1.87 -0.95
N GLN A 50 5.65 -3.19 -0.89
CA GLN A 50 4.61 -4.16 -1.15
C GLN A 50 3.76 -4.44 0.10
N PHE A 51 2.45 -4.55 -0.10
CA PHE A 51 1.51 -5.05 0.88
C PHE A 51 0.56 -6.06 0.23
N ASN A 52 1.03 -7.30 0.22
CA ASN A 52 0.43 -8.39 -0.54
C ASN A 52 -0.50 -9.22 0.35
N LYS A 53 -1.69 -9.58 -0.14
CA LYS A 53 -2.63 -10.46 0.55
C LYS A 53 -3.16 -11.54 -0.39
N VAL A 54 -2.78 -12.79 -0.16
CA VAL A 54 -3.14 -13.93 -1.04
C VAL A 54 -4.17 -14.87 -0.37
N THR A 55 -4.89 -14.37 0.63
CA THR A 55 -5.84 -15.18 1.42
C THR A 55 -7.23 -15.31 0.79
N GLY A 56 -7.45 -14.71 -0.38
CA GLY A 56 -8.77 -14.66 -1.04
C GLY A 56 -9.80 -13.74 -0.35
N GLN A 57 -9.41 -13.08 0.74
CA GLN A 57 -10.27 -12.14 1.47
C GLN A 57 -9.86 -10.70 1.15
N PRO A 58 -10.83 -9.77 1.04
CA PRO A 58 -10.55 -8.34 0.87
C PRO A 58 -9.67 -7.77 1.97
N PHE A 59 -9.01 -6.64 1.68
CA PHE A 59 -8.30 -5.89 2.71
C PHE A 59 -9.28 -5.33 3.75
N LEU A 60 -8.97 -5.53 5.03
CA LEU A 60 -9.63 -4.84 6.13
C LEU A 60 -9.07 -3.41 6.23
N ILE A 61 -9.92 -2.46 6.59
CA ILE A 61 -9.50 -1.06 6.77
C ILE A 61 -8.41 -0.98 7.86
N GLY A 62 -8.57 -1.76 8.94
CA GLY A 62 -7.64 -1.77 10.07
C GLY A 62 -6.20 -2.15 9.69
N GLU A 63 -6.02 -3.20 8.88
CA GLU A 63 -4.68 -3.66 8.48
C GLU A 63 -3.99 -2.64 7.56
N LEU A 64 -4.73 -2.04 6.63
CA LEU A 64 -4.19 -1.04 5.73
C LEU A 64 -3.79 0.23 6.49
N VAL A 65 -4.64 0.71 7.39
CA VAL A 65 -4.34 1.88 8.24
C VAL A 65 -3.14 1.61 9.15
N GLN A 66 -3.03 0.41 9.73
CA GLN A 66 -1.86 0.03 10.53
C GLN A 66 -0.57 0.04 9.72
N LYS A 67 -0.60 -0.53 8.51
CA LYS A 67 0.56 -0.53 7.61
C LYS A 67 0.96 0.88 7.20
N ILE A 68 0.01 1.73 6.85
CA ILE A 68 0.29 3.13 6.48
C ILE A 68 0.90 3.88 7.68
N ARG A 69 0.36 3.71 8.89
CA ARG A 69 0.88 4.37 10.10
C ARG A 69 2.30 3.91 10.44
N SER A 70 2.60 2.62 10.31
CA SER A 70 3.95 2.11 10.56
C SER A 70 4.97 2.71 9.58
N LEU A 71 4.57 2.94 8.33
CA LEU A 71 5.40 3.63 7.34
C LEU A 71 5.57 5.12 7.63
N LEU A 72 4.69 5.77 8.36
CA LEU A 72 4.88 7.16 8.78
C LEU A 72 5.69 7.31 10.08
N GLY A 73 6.16 6.21 10.67
CA GLY A 73 6.87 6.22 11.95
C GLY A 73 5.94 6.41 13.16
N ALA A 74 4.63 6.34 12.99
CA ALA A 74 3.70 6.31 14.10
C ALA A 74 3.76 4.91 14.77
N LYS A 75 4.25 4.86 16.02
CA LYS A 75 4.17 3.63 16.82
C LYS A 75 2.71 3.15 16.84
N PRO A 76 2.45 1.85 16.59
CA PRO A 76 1.10 1.34 16.67
C PRO A 76 0.59 1.57 18.09
N ALA A 77 -0.49 2.34 18.22
CA ALA A 77 -1.22 2.45 19.47
C ALA A 77 -1.84 1.07 19.73
N VAL A 78 -1.12 0.23 20.47
CA VAL A 78 -1.69 -0.97 21.08
C VAL A 78 -2.76 -0.44 22.03
N ARG A 79 -4.02 -0.52 21.61
CA ARG A 79 -5.14 -0.30 22.51
C ARG A 79 -5.14 -1.52 23.42
N ALA A 80 -4.44 -1.42 24.55
CA ALA A 80 -4.59 -2.36 25.64
C ALA A 80 -6.09 -2.44 25.92
N VAL A 81 -6.67 -3.60 25.64
CA VAL A 81 -8.05 -3.89 26.03
C VAL A 81 -8.00 -3.94 27.55
N ARG A 82 -8.27 -2.81 28.19
CA ARG A 82 -8.49 -2.71 29.61
C ARG A 82 -9.79 -3.48 29.87
N GLY A 83 -9.66 -4.75 30.20
CA GLY A 83 -10.72 -5.53 30.82
C GLY A 83 -10.99 -4.94 32.19
N GLU A 84 -11.84 -3.93 32.26
CA GLU A 84 -12.64 -3.68 33.45
C GLU A 84 -13.77 -4.73 33.45
N ARG A 85 -13.83 -5.59 34.46
CA ARG A 85 -14.86 -5.55 35.52
C ARG A 85 -14.94 -6.87 36.30
N ALA A 86 -15.11 -6.67 37.61
CA ALA A 86 -15.68 -7.54 38.64
C ALA A 86 -14.79 -8.67 39.17
#